data_AF-A0A7K0XED3-F1
#
_entry.id   AF-A0A7K0XED3-F1
#
_cell.length_a   1.000
_cell.length_b   1.000
_cell.length_c   1.000
_cell.angle_alpha   90.00
_cell.angle_beta   90.00
_cell.angle_gamma   90.00
#
_symmetry.space_group_name_H-M   'P 1'
#
loop_
_entity.id
_entity.type
_entity.pdbx_description
1 polymer ?
#
loop_
_entity_poly.entity_id
_entity_poly.type
_entity_poly.pdbx_seq_one_letter_code
_entity_poly.pdbx_strand_id
1 'polypeptide(L)'
;MSKNFNLAVIAGDGIGPEVVAEGIKVLDAVGKKYGASFNKTSYDLGAGYWHKTGEVLPDSILNEIAKSDVILLGAVGDPTVPSGVLERGLLL
;
A
#
# COMPACT_ATOMS: atom_id res chain seq x y z
N MET A 1 -10.87 22.96 10.85
CA MET A 1 -9.78 22.13 11.41
C MET A 1 -9.33 21.16 10.33
N SER A 2 -8.03 20.91 10.17
CA SER A 2 -7.57 19.89 9.22
C SER A 2 -7.95 18.50 9.73
N LYS A 3 -8.53 17.64 8.89
CA LYS A 3 -8.82 16.25 9.25
C LYS A 3 -7.58 15.41 8.97
N ASN A 4 -7.10 14.68 9.97
CA ASN A 4 -5.93 13.80 9.83
C ASN A 4 -6.39 12.37 9.55
N PHE A 5 -5.73 11.71 8.60
CA PHE A 5 -5.94 10.31 8.26
C PHE A 5 -4.62 9.56 8.35
N ASN A 6 -4.61 8.40 9.00
CA ASN A 6 -3.54 7.43 8.91
C ASN A 6 -3.71 6.65 7.60
N LEU A 7 -2.71 6.74 6.72
CA LEU A 7 -2.71 6.17 5.39
C LEU A 7 -1.66 5.07 5.29
N ALA A 8 -2.11 3.83 5.16
CA ALA A 8 -1.26 2.72 4.76
C ALA A 8 -0.98 2.84 3.26
N VAL A 9 0.29 2.82 2.86
CA VAL A 9 0.72 2.87 1.46
C VAL A 9 1.35 1.53 1.11
N ILE A 10 0.73 0.81 0.19
CA ILE A 10 1.24 -0.46 -0.34
C ILE A 10 1.50 -0.23 -1.82
N ALA A 11 2.74 0.13 -2.16
CA ALA A 11 3.13 0.44 -3.53
C ALA A 11 2.99 -0.78 -4.46
N GLY A 12 3.31 -1.97 -3.94
CA GLY A 12 3.21 -3.23 -4.64
C GLY A 12 4.27 -3.38 -5.75
N ASP A 13 3.90 -4.08 -6.81
CA ASP A 13 4.77 -4.60 -7.85
C ASP A 13 4.62 -3.86 -9.20
N GLY A 14 5.55 -4.12 -10.11
CA GLY A 14 5.51 -3.60 -11.48
C GLY A 14 5.45 -2.07 -11.52
N ILE A 15 4.39 -1.54 -12.14
CA ILE A 15 4.17 -0.08 -12.24
C ILE A 15 3.61 0.55 -10.95
N GLY A 16 3.26 -0.26 -9.95
CA GLY A 16 2.64 0.18 -8.70
C GLY A 16 3.42 1.30 -8.01
N PRO A 17 4.73 1.15 -7.74
CA PRO A 17 5.54 2.20 -7.10
C PRO A 17 5.53 3.54 -7.83
N GLU A 18 5.62 3.54 -9.16
CA GLU A 18 5.63 4.76 -9.97
C GLU A 18 4.28 5.48 -9.90
N VAL A 19 3.17 4.73 -10.07
CA VAL A 19 1.82 5.30 -10.06
C VAL A 19 1.43 5.77 -8.66
N VAL A 20 1.76 5.01 -7.62
CA VAL A 20 1.48 5.38 -6.22
C VAL A 20 2.24 6.64 -5.82
N ALA A 21 3.50 6.81 -6.27
CA ALA A 21 4.26 8.02 -6.02
C ALA A 21 3.56 9.28 -6.59
N GLU A 22 2.99 9.20 -7.79
CA GLU A 22 2.21 10.31 -8.36
C GLU A 22 0.88 10.52 -7.63
N GLY A 23 0.20 9.45 -7.22
CA GLY A 23 -1.02 9.52 -6.40
C GLY A 23 -0.79 10.26 -5.08
N ILE A 24 0.35 10.01 -4.42
CA ILE A 24 0.76 10.71 -3.20
C ILE A 24 0.92 12.21 -3.44
N LYS A 25 1.51 12.64 -4.56
CA LYS A 25 1.65 14.07 -4.90
C LYS A 25 0.29 14.74 -5.05
N VAL A 26 -0.67 14.05 -5.67
CA VAL A 26 -2.05 14.54 -5.81
C VAL A 26 -2.74 14.63 -4.44
N LEU A 27 -2.60 13.60 -3.59
CA LEU A 27 -3.14 13.61 -2.22
C LEU A 27 -2.59 14.78 -1.40
N ASP A 28 -1.30 15.08 -1.53
CA ASP A 28 -0.67 16.22 -0.84
C ASP A 28 -1.19 17.57 -1.35
N ALA A 29 -1.37 17.72 -2.66
CA ALA A 29 -1.92 18.94 -3.26
C ALA A 29 -3.39 19.17 -2.84
N VAL A 30 -4.21 18.12 -2.90
CA VAL A 30 -5.62 18.14 -2.51
C VAL A 30 -5.77 18.35 -1.00
N GLY A 31 -4.95 17.66 -0.19
CA GLY A 31 -4.95 17.79 1.26
C GLY A 31 -4.68 19.22 1.72
N LYS A 32 -3.66 19.87 1.13
CA LYS A 32 -3.38 21.30 1.38
C LYS A 32 -4.55 22.21 1.01
N LYS A 33 -5.25 21.92 -0.11
CA LYS A 33 -6.37 22.74 -0.60
C LYS A 33 -7.64 22.61 0.25
N TYR A 34 -7.95 21.41 0.74
CA TYR A 34 -9.23 21.12 1.40
C TYR A 34 -9.13 20.85 2.90
N GLY A 35 -7.95 21.01 3.51
CA GLY A 35 -7.76 20.81 4.94
C GLY A 35 -7.82 19.33 5.34
N ALA A 36 -7.07 18.50 4.63
CA ALA A 36 -6.82 17.11 5.01
C ALA A 36 -5.31 16.85 5.08
N SER A 37 -4.89 16.08 6.07
CA SER A 37 -3.49 15.64 6.24
C SER A 37 -3.45 14.12 6.23
N PHE A 38 -2.45 13.55 5.56
CA PHE A 38 -2.24 12.11 5.48
C PHE A 38 -0.93 11.74 6.18
N ASN A 39 -1.01 11.02 7.29
CA ASN A 39 0.13 10.41 7.95
C ASN A 39 0.41 9.06 7.29
N LYS A 40 1.52 8.94 6.56
CA LYS A 40 1.77 7.84 5.63
C LYS A 40 2.69 6.79 6.26
N THR A 41 2.28 5.54 6.23
CA THR A 41 3.11 4.40 6.60
C THR A 41 3.24 3.49 5.39
N SER A 42 4.47 3.30 4.91
CA SER A 42 4.74 2.47 3.74
C SER A 42 4.99 1.02 4.14
N TYR A 43 4.40 0.08 3.40
CA TYR A 43 4.58 -1.35 3.57
C TYR A 43 5.19 -1.96 2.30
N ASP A 44 6.31 -2.66 2.47
CA ASP A 44 6.96 -3.45 1.41
C ASP A 44 6.19 -4.78 1.30
N LEU A 45 5.09 -4.79 0.56
CA LEU A 45 4.28 -5.99 0.28
C LEU A 45 4.14 -6.14 -1.24
N GLY A 46 4.14 -7.39 -1.70
CA GLY A 46 4.19 -7.74 -3.11
C GLY A 46 5.18 -8.88 -3.36
N ALA A 47 5.48 -9.13 -4.63
CA ALA A 47 6.44 -10.15 -5.06
C ALA A 47 7.81 -9.96 -4.43
N GLY A 48 8.31 -8.71 -4.34
CA GLY A 48 9.62 -8.43 -3.73
C GLY A 48 9.72 -8.86 -2.26
N TYR A 49 8.64 -8.68 -1.49
CA TYR A 49 8.57 -9.14 -0.11
C TYR A 49 8.46 -10.67 -0.05
N TRP A 50 7.57 -11.24 -0.86
CA TRP A 50 7.38 -12.69 -0.95
C TRP A 50 8.67 -13.43 -1.32
N HIS A 51 9.47 -12.91 -2.25
CA HIS A 51 10.76 -13.50 -2.62
C HIS A 51 11.77 -13.48 -1.47
N LYS A 52 11.70 -12.48 -0.57
CA LYS A 52 12.60 -12.36 0.58
C LYS A 52 12.18 -13.26 1.74
N THR A 53 10.88 -13.43 1.97
CA THR A 53 10.34 -14.02 3.22
C THR A 53 9.54 -15.30 3.01
N GLY A 54 9.00 -15.52 1.82
CA GLY A 54 7.99 -16.54 1.52
C GLY A 54 6.57 -16.17 1.98
N GLU A 55 6.39 -15.00 2.60
CA GLU A 55 5.11 -14.54 3.14
C GLU A 55 4.49 -13.49 2.21
N VAL A 56 3.16 -13.47 2.12
CA VAL A 56 2.44 -12.49 1.30
C VAL A 56 2.00 -11.29 2.14
N LEU A 57 1.35 -11.56 3.27
CA LEU A 57 0.89 -10.58 4.23
C LEU A 57 0.92 -11.21 5.64
N PRO A 58 1.97 -10.97 6.43
CA PRO A 58 2.04 -11.45 7.80
C PRO A 58 0.96 -10.83 8.69
N ASP A 59 0.47 -11.59 9.68
CA ASP A 59 -0.55 -11.11 10.63
C ASP A 59 -0.10 -9.84 11.38
N SER A 60 1.19 -9.69 11.68
CA SER A 60 1.72 -8.48 12.32
C SER A 60 1.50 -7.24 11.46
N ILE A 61 1.80 -7.33 10.16
CA ILE A 61 1.61 -6.24 9.19
C ILE A 61 0.12 -5.97 8.97
N LEU A 62 -0.70 -7.02 8.86
CA LEU A 62 -2.16 -6.88 8.75
C LEU A 62 -2.74 -6.13 9.96
N ASN A 63 -2.30 -6.48 11.18
CA ASN A 63 -2.72 -5.80 12.41
C ASN A 63 -2.27 -4.34 12.49
N GLU A 64 -1.19 -3.96 11.81
CA GLU A 64 -0.78 -2.56 11.66
C GLU A 64 -1.63 -1.82 10.64
N ILE A 65 -1.83 -2.41 9.45
CA ILE A 65 -2.67 -1.83 8.39
C ILE A 65 -4.11 -1.62 8.90
N ALA A 66 -4.65 -2.55 9.69
CA ALA A 66 -5.98 -2.46 10.28
C ALA A 66 -6.19 -1.24 11.21
N LYS A 67 -5.11 -0.57 11.66
CA LYS A 67 -5.18 0.67 12.45
C LYS A 67 -5.21 1.93 11.58
N SER A 68 -5.02 1.79 10.27
CA SER A 68 -5.05 2.90 9.32
C SER A 68 -6.51 3.24 8.96
N ASP A 69 -6.77 4.52 8.69
CA ASP A 69 -8.09 4.98 8.27
C ASP A 69 -8.36 4.63 6.80
N VAL A 70 -7.30 4.58 5.99
CA VAL A 70 -7.34 4.38 4.55
C VAL A 70 -6.12 3.60 4.07
N ILE A 71 -6.27 2.88 2.95
CA ILE A 71 -5.19 2.16 2.27
C ILE A 71 -5.07 2.71 0.84
N LEU A 72 -3.86 3.10 0.45
CA LEU A 72 -3.48 3.36 -0.95
C LEU A 72 -2.67 2.17 -1.44
N LEU A 73 -3.34 1.28 -2.18
CA LEU A 73 -2.75 0.09 -2.79
C LEU A 73 -2.47 0.36 -4.28
N GLY A 74 -1.25 0.04 -4.71
CA GLY A 74 -0.83 0.09 -6.10
C GLY A 74 -1.22 -1.17 -6.88
N ALA A 75 -0.29 -1.69 -7.67
CA ALA A 75 -0.47 -2.93 -8.41
C ALA A 75 0.17 -4.10 -7.65
N VAL A 76 -0.39 -5.29 -7.73
CA VAL A 76 0.18 -6.50 -7.12
C VAL A 76 0.20 -7.59 -8.18
N GLY A 77 1.33 -8.26 -8.32
CA GLY A 77 1.49 -9.33 -9.30
C GLY A 77 2.88 -9.34 -9.94
N ASP A 78 3.43 -10.55 -10.08
CA ASP A 78 4.69 -10.79 -10.76
C ASP A 78 4.68 -12.22 -11.34
N PRO A 79 5.07 -12.43 -12.62
CA PRO A 79 5.08 -13.76 -13.25
C PRO A 79 5.99 -14.80 -12.58
N THR A 80 6.94 -14.36 -11.76
CA THR A 80 7.87 -15.21 -11.01
C THR A 80 7.28 -15.77 -9.71
N VAL A 81 6.12 -15.27 -9.27
CA VAL A 81 5.38 -15.79 -8.12
C VAL A 81 4.26 -16.72 -8.61
N PRO A 82 4.00 -17.87 -7.97
CA PRO A 82 2.93 -18.76 -8.39
C PRO A 82 1.58 -18.04 -8.47
N SER A 83 0.85 -18.31 -9.55
CA SER A 83 -0.42 -17.62 -9.83
C SER A 83 -1.42 -17.77 -8.69
N GLY A 84 -2.05 -16.67 -8.29
CA GLY A 84 -3.05 -16.62 -7.24
C GLY A 84 -2.48 -16.46 -5.83
N VAL A 85 -1.16 -16.55 -5.62
CA VAL A 85 -0.55 -16.39 -4.29
C VAL A 85 -0.68 -14.94 -3.81
N LEU A 86 -0.27 -13.98 -4.63
CA LEU A 86 -0.29 -12.57 -4.24
C LEU A 86 -1.72 -12.02 -4.24
N GLU A 87 -2.51 -12.35 -5.26
CA GLU A 87 -3.87 -11.83 -5.42
C GLU A 87 -4.78 -12.31 -4.31
N ARG A 88 -4.69 -13.59 -3.91
CA ARG A 88 -5.50 -14.12 -2.80
C ARG A 88 -5.00 -13.69 -1.43
N GLY A 89 -3.71 -13.44 -1.27
CA GLY A 89 -3.14 -13.06 0.02
C GLY A 89 -3.21 -11.57 0.33
N LEU A 90 -3.32 -10.70 -0.68
CA LEU A 90 -3.38 -9.24 -0.51
C LEU A 90 -4.74 -8.61 -0.85
N LEU A 91 -5.54 -9.22 -1.74
CA LEU A 91 -6.77 -8.59 -2.25
C LEU A 91 -8.07 -9.28 -1.81
N LEU A 92 -8.03 -10.54 -1.40
CA LEU A 92 -9.20 -11.39 -1.09
C LEU A 92 -9.16 -11.88 0.36
#